data_AF-A0A1H6SWF7-F1
#
_entry.id   AF-A0A1H6SWF7-F1
#
_cell.length_a   1.000
_cell.length_b   1.000
_cell.length_c   1.000
_cell.angle_alpha   90.00
_cell.angle_beta   90.00
_cell.angle_gamma   90.00
#
_symmetry.space_group_name_H-M   'P 1'
#
loop_
_entity.id
_entity.type
_entity.pdbx_description
1 polymer ?
#
loop_
_entity_poly.entity_id
_entity_poly.type
_entity_poly.pdbx_seq_one_letter_code
_entity_poly.pdbx_strand_id
1 'polypeptide(L)'
;MIKGTIIWPELEVWRGAILFLESSEEKPDPKYVKYWLMGFAAMGILDVINGIIVGRPYDNEFVQEYDAVILQVLNEEGLYSLPVITQMDFGHTCPTFTLPYGRIAEIDCENKSFSILENAVD
;
A
#
# COMPACT_ATOMS: atom_id res chain seq x y z
N MET A 1 -11.76 1.54 -9.30
CA MET A 1 -13.06 1.20 -9.92
C MET A 1 -14.19 0.91 -8.92
N ILE A 2 -13.92 0.46 -7.69
CA ILE A 2 -14.99 0.02 -6.76
C ILE A 2 -15.27 0.96 -5.57
N LYS A 3 -14.50 2.06 -5.42
CA LYS A 3 -14.71 3.07 -4.37
C LYS A 3 -16.13 3.64 -4.44
N GLY A 4 -16.84 3.67 -3.32
CA GLY A 4 -18.22 4.19 -3.23
C GLY A 4 -19.32 3.25 -3.73
N THR A 5 -18.99 2.00 -4.05
CA THR A 5 -19.96 0.97 -4.44
C THR A 5 -20.27 0.03 -3.27
N ILE A 6 -21.33 -0.78 -3.38
CA ILE A 6 -21.74 -1.76 -2.34
C ILE A 6 -20.70 -2.86 -2.07
N ILE A 7 -19.72 -3.04 -2.96
CA ILE A 7 -18.64 -4.02 -2.79
C ILE A 7 -17.40 -3.42 -2.14
N TRP A 8 -17.39 -2.10 -1.87
CA TRP A 8 -16.30 -1.47 -1.14
C TRP A 8 -16.34 -1.95 0.33
N PRO A 9 -15.20 -2.40 0.90
CA PRO A 9 -15.18 -2.83 2.30
C PRO A 9 -15.51 -1.68 3.25
N GLU A 10 -16.35 -1.97 4.24
CA GLU A 10 -16.62 -1.08 5.37
C GLU A 10 -15.34 -0.71 6.11
N LEU A 11 -15.31 0.46 6.76
CA LEU A 11 -14.10 0.99 7.42
C LEU A 11 -13.48 0.01 8.44
N GLU A 12 -14.31 -0.81 9.08
CA GLU A 12 -13.85 -1.79 10.08
C GLU A 12 -12.92 -2.87 9.49
N VAL A 13 -13.07 -3.23 8.21
CA VAL A 13 -12.18 -4.18 7.53
C VAL A 13 -10.76 -3.62 7.39
N TRP A 14 -10.62 -2.29 7.37
CA TRP A 14 -9.34 -1.60 7.24
C TRP A 14 -8.61 -1.45 8.58
N ARG A 15 -9.32 -1.62 9.71
CA ARG A 15 -8.74 -1.38 11.05
C ARG A 15 -7.61 -2.37 11.32
N GLY A 16 -6.43 -1.83 11.58
CA GLY A 16 -5.21 -2.58 11.84
C GLY A 16 -4.62 -3.27 10.59
N ALA A 17 -5.19 -3.05 9.41
CA ALA A 17 -4.70 -3.69 8.18
C ALA A 17 -3.35 -3.13 7.74
N ILE A 18 -2.59 -3.93 6.99
CA ILE A 18 -1.48 -3.45 6.17
C ILE A 18 -2.03 -3.25 4.75
N LEU A 19 -2.04 -2.00 4.30
CA LEU A 19 -2.49 -1.65 2.95
C LEU A 19 -1.39 -2.00 1.95
N PHE A 20 -1.70 -2.81 0.94
CA PHE A 20 -0.77 -3.08 -0.16
C PHE A 20 -1.26 -2.43 -1.46
N LEU A 21 -0.35 -1.74 -2.15
CA LEU A 21 -0.62 -1.02 -3.39
C LEU A 21 0.43 -1.39 -4.45
N GLU A 22 0.04 -1.37 -5.72
CA GLU A 22 0.95 -1.56 -6.83
C GLU A 22 0.48 -0.75 -8.05
N SER A 23 1.40 -0.48 -8.99
CA SER A 23 1.12 0.21 -10.24
C SER A 23 1.20 -0.77 -11.41
N SER A 24 0.25 -0.65 -12.34
CA SER A 24 0.21 -1.41 -13.59
C SER A 24 1.33 -1.05 -14.57
N GLU A 25 1.44 -1.81 -15.65
CA GLU A 25 2.30 -1.58 -16.82
C GLU A 25 2.03 -0.25 -17.52
N GLU A 26 0.84 0.34 -17.30
CA GLU A 26 0.45 1.66 -17.78
C GLU A 26 1.25 2.82 -17.17
N LYS A 27 2.08 2.58 -16.14
CA LYS A 27 2.99 3.57 -15.53
C LYS A 27 2.27 4.89 -15.19
N PRO A 28 1.26 4.87 -14.30
CA PRO A 28 0.41 6.03 -14.04
C PRO A 28 1.24 7.23 -13.57
N ASP A 29 1.00 8.41 -14.15
CA ASP A 29 1.64 9.65 -13.71
C ASP A 29 1.54 9.81 -12.16
N PRO A 30 2.63 10.17 -11.46
CA PRO A 30 2.67 10.31 -9.99
C PRO A 30 1.54 11.15 -9.39
N LYS A 31 0.98 12.11 -10.15
CA LYS A 31 -0.19 12.89 -9.71
C LYS A 31 -1.41 12.01 -9.39
N TYR A 32 -1.60 10.91 -10.13
CA TYR A 32 -2.72 10.00 -9.90
C TYR A 32 -2.52 9.17 -8.64
N VAL A 33 -1.28 8.71 -8.39
CA VAL A 33 -0.91 8.03 -7.14
C VAL A 33 -1.21 8.94 -5.95
N LYS A 34 -0.80 10.22 -6.04
CA LYS A 34 -1.16 11.24 -5.04
C LYS A 34 -2.67 11.32 -4.82
N TYR A 35 -3.46 11.50 -5.88
CA TYR A 35 -4.92 11.63 -5.76
C TYR A 35 -5.59 10.38 -5.18
N TRP A 36 -5.08 9.19 -5.50
CA TRP A 36 -5.62 7.95 -4.95
C TRP A 36 -5.36 7.83 -3.45
N LEU A 37 -4.16 8.20 -3.00
CA LEU A 37 -3.77 8.25 -1.58
C LEU A 37 -4.58 9.30 -0.81
N MET A 38 -4.74 10.50 -1.35
CA MET A 38 -5.65 11.51 -0.79
C MET A 38 -7.09 10.97 -0.68
N GLY A 39 -7.53 10.16 -1.66
CA GLY A 39 -8.82 9.49 -1.58
C GLY A 39 -8.91 8.47 -0.45
N PHE A 40 -7.83 7.74 -0.14
CA PHE A 40 -7.78 6.85 1.04
C PHE A 40 -7.81 7.65 2.34
N ALA A 41 -7.09 8.77 2.41
CA ALA A 41 -7.12 9.68 3.56
C ALA A 41 -8.52 10.24 3.79
N ALA A 42 -9.17 10.76 2.75
CA ALA A 42 -10.52 11.32 2.83
C ALA A 42 -11.61 10.29 3.23
N MET A 43 -11.35 9.00 3.03
CA MET A 43 -12.23 7.92 3.51
C MET A 43 -11.94 7.49 4.95
N GLY A 44 -10.97 8.10 5.62
CA GLY A 44 -10.51 7.73 6.97
C GLY A 44 -9.72 6.43 7.02
N ILE A 45 -9.32 5.88 5.87
CA ILE A 45 -8.63 4.58 5.80
C ILE A 45 -7.20 4.70 6.32
N LEU A 46 -6.49 5.77 5.95
CA LEU A 46 -5.11 5.95 6.39
C LEU A 46 -4.97 6.12 7.92
N ASP A 47 -6.04 6.56 8.60
CA ASP A 47 -6.08 6.74 10.05
C ASP A 47 -6.19 5.43 10.84
N VAL A 48 -6.65 4.35 10.19
CA VAL A 48 -6.97 3.08 10.87
C VAL A 48 -6.05 1.93 10.50
N ILE A 49 -5.21 2.07 9.48
CA ILE A 49 -4.24 1.06 9.05
C ILE A 49 -2.95 1.10 9.88
N ASN A 50 -2.22 -0.01 9.92
CA ASN A 50 -0.96 -0.16 10.66
C ASN A 50 0.29 -0.03 9.77
N GLY A 51 0.14 0.06 8.46
CA GLY A 51 1.26 0.27 7.55
C GLY A 51 0.86 0.17 6.08
N ILE A 52 1.79 0.55 5.21
CA ILE A 52 1.65 0.49 3.76
C ILE A 52 2.81 -0.30 3.16
N ILE A 53 2.51 -1.17 2.21
CA ILE A 53 3.52 -1.77 1.34
C ILE A 53 3.22 -1.46 -0.12
N VAL A 54 4.26 -1.13 -0.89
CA VAL A 54 4.14 -0.74 -2.29
C VAL A 54 5.01 -1.63 -3.17
N GLY A 55 4.41 -2.28 -4.17
CA GLY A 55 5.12 -3.08 -5.16
C GLY A 55 6.07 -2.23 -6.00
N ARG A 56 7.18 -2.80 -6.46
CA ARG A 56 8.12 -2.09 -7.36
C ARG A 56 7.43 -1.77 -8.69
N PRO A 57 7.56 -0.53 -9.19
CA PRO A 57 6.85 -0.11 -10.39
C PRO A 57 7.40 -0.79 -11.64
N TYR A 58 6.56 -0.91 -12.66
CA TYR A 58 6.92 -1.55 -13.92
C TYR A 58 8.09 -0.81 -14.60
N ASP A 59 9.11 -1.55 -15.05
CA ASP A 59 10.38 -1.05 -15.60
C ASP A 59 11.17 -0.08 -14.67
N ASN A 60 10.87 -0.03 -13.37
CA ASN A 60 11.40 0.96 -12.43
C ASN A 60 11.09 2.42 -12.84
N GLU A 61 10.01 2.66 -13.59
CA GLU A 61 9.56 4.00 -13.93
C GLU A 61 8.98 4.70 -12.69
N PHE A 62 9.31 5.98 -12.49
CA PHE A 62 8.78 6.84 -11.42
C PHE A 62 9.04 6.39 -9.98
N VAL A 63 10.06 5.55 -9.73
CA VAL A 63 10.36 5.07 -8.36
C VAL A 63 10.47 6.22 -7.36
N GLN A 64 11.33 7.22 -7.66
CA GLN A 64 11.57 8.32 -6.74
C GLN A 64 10.36 9.24 -6.63
N GLU A 65 9.62 9.43 -7.72
CA GLU A 65 8.45 10.29 -7.76
C GLU A 65 7.28 9.67 -6.99
N TYR A 66 7.07 8.36 -7.09
CA TYR A 66 6.10 7.64 -6.28
C TYR A 66 6.44 7.70 -4.79
N ASP A 67 7.69 7.42 -4.42
CA ASP A 67 8.15 7.54 -3.04
C ASP A 67 7.91 8.97 -2.50
N ALA A 68 8.19 9.99 -3.31
CA ALA A 68 7.98 11.40 -2.95
C ALA A 68 6.50 11.74 -2.75
N VAL A 69 5.59 11.29 -3.61
CA VAL A 69 4.15 11.59 -3.45
C VAL A 69 3.53 10.82 -2.29
N ILE A 70 3.98 9.59 -2.02
CA ILE A 70 3.56 8.82 -0.84
C ILE A 70 3.94 9.59 0.43
N LEU A 71 5.22 9.97 0.54
CA LEU A 71 5.72 10.73 1.68
C LEU A 71 5.01 12.07 1.82
N GLN A 72 4.75 12.77 0.71
CA GLN A 72 4.02 14.03 0.70
C GLN A 72 2.63 13.88 1.31
N VAL A 73 1.83 12.91 0.85
CA VAL A 73 0.46 12.72 1.37
C VAL A 73 0.48 12.35 2.84
N LEU A 74 1.36 11.43 3.26
CA LEU A 74 1.45 11.04 4.67
C LEU A 74 1.85 12.22 5.57
N ASN A 75 2.75 13.10 5.10
CA ASN A 75 3.12 14.31 5.82
C ASN A 75 1.97 15.33 5.90
N GLU A 76 1.19 15.49 4.81
CA GLU A 76 0.01 16.36 4.74
C GLU A 76 -1.09 15.88 5.71
N GLU A 77 -1.23 14.56 5.90
CA GLU A 77 -2.18 13.94 6.84
C GLU A 77 -1.61 13.77 8.27
N GLY A 78 -0.37 14.16 8.53
CA GLY A 78 0.26 14.06 9.86
C GLY A 78 0.66 12.64 10.28
N LEU A 79 0.73 11.69 9.35
CA LEU A 79 1.00 10.26 9.58
C LEU A 79 2.51 9.94 9.57
N TYR A 80 3.29 10.70 10.36
CA TYR A 80 4.75 10.64 10.35
C TYR A 80 5.36 9.32 10.85
N SER A 81 4.59 8.55 11.60
CA SER A 81 5.02 7.27 12.19
C SER A 81 4.43 6.05 11.48
N LEU A 82 3.65 6.23 10.42
CA LEU A 82 3.06 5.12 9.69
C LEU A 82 4.16 4.37 8.92
N PRO A 83 4.39 3.07 9.19
CA PRO A 83 5.39 2.28 8.48
C PRO A 83 5.07 2.18 6.99
N VAL A 84 6.08 2.41 6.14
CA VAL A 84 5.99 2.23 4.68
C VAL A 84 7.18 1.44 4.17
N ILE A 85 6.92 0.38 3.41
CA ILE A 85 7.92 -0.30 2.58
C ILE A 85 7.56 -0.07 1.11
N THR A 86 8.52 0.38 0.30
CA THR A 86 8.34 0.51 -1.15
C THR A 86 9.21 -0.49 -1.89
N GLN A 87 8.95 -0.63 -3.19
CA GLN A 87 9.70 -1.51 -4.10
C GLN A 87 9.66 -3.00 -3.72
N MET A 88 8.55 -3.47 -3.18
CA MET A 88 8.37 -4.89 -2.87
C MET A 88 8.19 -5.75 -4.13
N ASP A 89 8.53 -7.03 -4.01
CA ASP A 89 8.45 -8.01 -5.10
C ASP A 89 7.01 -8.54 -5.30
N PHE A 90 6.03 -7.66 -5.52
CA PHE A 90 4.68 -7.99 -5.99
C PHE A 90 4.19 -6.92 -7.00
N GLY A 91 3.14 -7.22 -7.76
CA GLY A 91 2.61 -6.34 -8.82
C GLY A 91 2.98 -6.81 -10.23
N HIS A 92 3.17 -5.89 -11.17
CA HIS A 92 3.37 -6.16 -12.61
C HIS A 92 4.81 -6.54 -13.02
N THR A 93 5.70 -6.82 -12.07
CA THR A 93 7.11 -7.18 -12.34
C THR A 93 7.38 -8.65 -12.00
N CYS A 94 8.56 -9.19 -12.34
CA CYS A 94 8.94 -10.58 -12.05
C CYS A 94 10.36 -10.66 -11.46
N PRO A 95 10.63 -11.50 -10.43
CA PRO A 95 9.74 -12.45 -9.75
C PRO A 95 8.75 -11.79 -8.78
N THR A 96 7.64 -12.48 -8.44
CA THR A 96 6.68 -12.03 -7.42
C THR A 96 6.49 -13.04 -6.29
N PHE A 97 6.18 -12.55 -5.10
CA PHE A 97 5.58 -13.35 -4.03
C PHE A 97 4.06 -13.13 -3.98
N THR A 98 3.36 -14.03 -3.29
CA THR A 98 1.89 -14.01 -3.17
C THR A 98 1.46 -13.34 -1.86
N LEU A 99 0.47 -12.44 -1.95
CA LEU A 99 -0.18 -11.80 -0.82
C LEU A 99 -1.60 -12.37 -0.61
N PRO A 100 -1.81 -13.27 0.36
CA PRO A 100 -3.14 -13.76 0.69
C PRO A 100 -3.93 -12.68 1.46
N TYR A 101 -5.11 -12.32 0.95
CA TYR A 101 -5.97 -11.33 1.58
C TYR A 101 -6.40 -11.77 2.98
N GLY A 102 -6.33 -10.85 3.95
CA GLY A 102 -6.83 -11.04 5.31
C GLY A 102 -5.95 -11.89 6.23
N ARG A 103 -4.76 -12.30 5.79
CA ARG A 103 -3.79 -12.97 6.67
C ARG A 103 -2.99 -11.96 7.49
N ILE A 104 -2.59 -12.38 8.69
CA ILE A 104 -1.75 -11.56 9.56
C ILE A 104 -0.36 -11.42 8.93
N ALA A 105 0.13 -10.19 8.88
CA ALA A 105 1.45 -9.85 8.40
C ALA A 105 2.10 -8.81 9.32
N GLU A 106 3.43 -8.68 9.21
CA GLU A 106 4.26 -7.83 10.05
C GLU A 106 5.17 -6.97 9.17
N ILE A 107 5.32 -5.70 9.56
CA ILE A 107 6.37 -4.80 9.09
C ILE A 107 7.28 -4.53 10.27
N ASP A 108 8.55 -4.94 10.16
CA ASP A 108 9.58 -4.65 11.15
C ASP A 108 10.51 -3.57 10.58
N CYS A 109 10.36 -2.33 11.07
CA CYS A 109 11.16 -1.20 10.63
C CYS A 109 12.61 -1.25 11.14
N GLU A 110 12.87 -1.95 12.25
CA GLU A 110 14.22 -2.06 12.82
C GLU A 110 15.05 -3.06 12.01
N ASN A 111 14.48 -4.25 11.77
CA ASN A 111 15.13 -5.31 11.01
C ASN A 111 14.92 -5.19 9.49
N LYS A 112 14.11 -4.23 9.04
CA LYS A 112 13.78 -3.96 7.63
C LYS A 112 13.21 -5.21 6.94
N SER A 113 12.23 -5.85 7.56
CA SER A 113 11.60 -7.06 7.04
C SER A 113 10.09 -6.94 6.93
N PHE A 114 9.54 -7.80 6.06
CA PHE A 114 8.11 -8.05 5.96
C PHE A 114 7.88 -9.57 6.04
N SER A 115 6.89 -9.97 6.84
CA SER A 115 6.56 -11.38 7.06
C SER A 115 5.06 -11.60 7.02
N ILE A 116 4.61 -12.71 6.44
CA ILE A 116 3.24 -13.21 6.60
C ILE A 116 3.29 -14.25 7.73
N LEU A 117 2.55 -14.01 8.81
CA LEU A 117 2.66 -14.77 10.06
C LEU A 117 1.74 -16.00 10.11
N GLU A 118 0.94 -16.23 9.07
CA GLU A 118 -0.04 -17.30 8.99
C GLU A 118 0.04 -18.04 7.65
N ASN A 119 -0.37 -19.31 7.66
CA ASN A 119 -0.52 -20.07 6.42
C ASN A 119 -1.68 -19.52 5.59
N ALA A 120 -1.48 -19.44 4.27
CA ALA A 120 -2.53 -19.05 3.34
C ALA A 120 -3.63 -20.12 3.20
N VAL A 121 -3.24 -21.39 3.30
CA VAL A 121 -4.07 -22.59 3.17
C VAL A 121 -3.76 -23.56 4.31
N ASP A 122 -4.74 -24.40 4.65
CA ASP A 122 -4.61 -25.44 5.68
C ASP A 122 -3.88 -26.69 5.16
#